data_AF-A0A972RB06-F1
#
_entry.id   AF-A0A972RB06-F1
#
_cell.length_a   1.000
_cell.length_b   1.000
_cell.length_c   1.000
_cell.angle_alpha   90.00
_cell.angle_beta   90.00
_cell.angle_gamma   90.00
#
_symmetry.space_group_name_H-M   'P 1'
#
loop_
_entity.id
_entity.type
_entity.pdbx_description
1 polymer ?
#
loop_
_entity_poly.entity_id
_entity_poly.type
_entity_poly.pdbx_seq_one_letter_code
_entity_poly.pdbx_strand_id
1 'polypeptide(L)'
;MVPRFQPFEDTEFDRNFRRMFWVSLALHLAVIFFVAYSRRFVPPPVYYTPPSYTVDLVTLVHPKPVPKPAKKAAAKKAVPPKAKKAKAISLPDRNKTKTGPPPEKAAKKVAKKKVVPKKPPPKAYSEKEIDSSIANLKKRVAAKRLAERKALAARSRITSRLMEIRFKAYYNTIWEIIKDAWVIPEGVNVRRGLETVIGLTVAKDGRVLSIEIENSSGNDPFDQSAIRAIEKSSPLPPLPGDEKSMEVGIRFTPEESQ
;
A
#
# COMPACT_ATOMS: atom_id res chain seq x y z
N MET A 1 -78.02 31.28 -43.00
CA MET A 1 -77.59 29.97 -42.43
C MET A 1 -76.35 30.20 -41.59
N VAL A 2 -76.25 29.58 -40.42
CA VAL A 2 -75.03 29.60 -39.57
C VAL A 2 -74.52 28.16 -39.47
N PRO A 3 -73.24 27.89 -39.77
CA PRO A 3 -72.68 26.55 -39.59
C PRO A 3 -72.56 26.23 -38.10
N ARG A 4 -73.20 25.14 -37.66
CA ARG A 4 -73.05 24.62 -36.30
C ARG A 4 -71.71 23.89 -36.20
N PHE A 5 -70.70 24.52 -35.60
CA PHE A 5 -69.50 23.81 -35.17
C PHE A 5 -69.88 22.68 -34.21
N GLN A 6 -69.39 21.47 -34.48
CA GLN A 6 -69.37 20.38 -33.52
C GLN A 6 -68.02 20.41 -32.79
N PRO A 7 -67.98 20.15 -31.46
CA PRO A 7 -66.71 19.96 -30.77
C PRO A 7 -66.02 18.69 -31.28
N PHE A 8 -64.69 18.71 -31.32
CA PHE A 8 -63.87 17.59 -31.76
C PHE A 8 -63.88 16.46 -30.71
N GLU A 9 -63.86 15.19 -31.12
CA GLU A 9 -63.99 14.06 -30.20
C GLU A 9 -62.65 13.64 -29.57
N ASP A 10 -62.15 14.44 -28.62
CA ASP A 10 -60.84 14.23 -27.97
C ASP A 10 -60.75 12.90 -27.16
N THR A 11 -61.88 12.25 -26.88
CA THR A 11 -61.98 11.21 -25.84
C THR A 11 -61.34 9.86 -26.18
N GLU A 12 -61.21 9.51 -27.46
CA GLU A 12 -60.55 8.27 -27.92
C GLU A 12 -59.03 8.37 -27.80
N PHE A 13 -58.46 9.49 -28.27
CA PHE A 13 -57.01 9.72 -28.29
C PHE A 13 -56.44 9.77 -26.87
N ASP A 14 -57.03 10.58 -25.98
CA ASP A 14 -56.59 10.71 -24.58
C ASP A 14 -56.68 9.38 -23.81
N ARG A 15 -57.73 8.59 -24.07
CA ARG A 15 -57.93 7.27 -23.45
C ARG A 15 -56.80 6.31 -23.83
N ASN A 16 -56.41 6.28 -25.10
CA ASN A 16 -55.37 5.38 -25.57
C ASN A 16 -53.95 5.91 -25.23
N PHE A 17 -53.70 7.21 -25.35
CA PHE A 17 -52.45 7.85 -24.94
C PHE A 17 -52.15 7.63 -23.45
N ARG A 18 -53.13 7.87 -22.56
CA ARG A 18 -52.96 7.63 -21.12
C ARG A 18 -52.73 6.16 -20.80
N ARG A 19 -53.39 5.23 -21.49
CA ARG A 19 -53.12 3.78 -21.36
C ARG A 19 -51.68 3.44 -21.75
N MET A 20 -51.22 3.91 -22.91
CA MET A 20 -49.85 3.66 -23.41
C MET A 20 -48.78 4.29 -22.50
N PHE A 21 -49.05 5.49 -21.95
CA PHE A 21 -48.19 6.11 -20.94
C PHE A 21 -48.05 5.25 -19.68
N TRP A 22 -49.17 4.76 -19.10
CA TRP A 22 -49.12 3.91 -17.91
C TRP A 22 -48.48 2.54 -18.17
N VAL A 23 -48.71 1.94 -19.34
CA VAL A 23 -48.01 0.70 -19.76
C VAL A 23 -46.51 0.92 -19.88
N SER A 24 -46.08 2.02 -20.52
CA SER A 24 -44.66 2.38 -20.62
C SER A 24 -44.05 2.64 -19.25
N LEU A 25 -44.72 3.38 -18.37
CA LEU A 25 -44.24 3.67 -17.02
C LEU A 25 -44.12 2.38 -16.18
N ALA A 26 -45.11 1.47 -16.26
CA ALA A 26 -45.05 0.17 -15.61
C ALA A 26 -43.89 -0.70 -16.12
N LEU A 27 -43.64 -0.71 -17.44
CA LEU A 27 -42.50 -1.41 -18.04
C LEU A 27 -41.16 -0.85 -17.54
N HIS A 28 -40.99 0.47 -17.51
CA HIS A 28 -39.77 1.10 -17.00
C HIS A 28 -39.56 0.80 -15.51
N LEU A 29 -40.61 0.87 -14.70
CA LEU A 29 -40.55 0.51 -13.29
C LEU A 29 -40.21 -0.98 -13.08
N ALA A 30 -40.75 -1.88 -13.91
CA ALA A 30 -40.42 -3.30 -13.86
C ALA A 30 -38.95 -3.58 -14.23
N VAL A 31 -38.41 -2.90 -15.24
CA VAL A 31 -36.98 -3.00 -15.61
C VAL A 31 -36.08 -2.43 -14.50
N ILE A 32 -36.40 -1.26 -13.95
CA ILE A 32 -35.66 -0.66 -12.82
C ILE A 32 -35.70 -1.58 -11.59
N PHE A 33 -36.87 -2.15 -11.28
CA PHE A 33 -37.02 -3.12 -10.20
C PHE A 33 -36.21 -4.40 -10.47
N PHE A 34 -36.22 -4.94 -11.69
CA PHE A 34 -35.42 -6.11 -12.06
C PHE A 34 -33.91 -5.86 -11.92
N VAL A 35 -33.41 -4.67 -12.30
CA VAL A 35 -32.00 -4.28 -12.12
C VAL A 35 -31.66 -4.05 -10.64
N ALA A 36 -32.58 -3.51 -9.84
CA ALA A 36 -32.40 -3.36 -8.39
C ALA A 36 -32.46 -4.71 -7.65
N TYR A 37 -33.30 -5.64 -8.10
CA TYR A 37 -33.51 -6.95 -7.50
C TYR A 37 -32.38 -7.92 -7.86
N SER A 38 -31.91 -7.95 -9.11
CA SER A 38 -30.73 -8.74 -9.51
C SER A 38 -29.46 -8.31 -8.76
N ARG A 39 -29.30 -7.00 -8.48
CA ARG A 39 -28.28 -6.46 -7.57
C ARG A 39 -28.36 -6.96 -6.11
N ARG A 40 -29.42 -7.67 -5.71
CA ARG A 40 -29.49 -8.35 -4.40
C ARG A 40 -28.76 -9.70 -4.39
N PHE A 41 -28.57 -10.32 -5.56
CA PHE A 41 -27.96 -11.64 -5.75
C PHE A 41 -26.53 -11.57 -6.30
N VAL A 42 -26.15 -10.49 -6.98
CA VAL A 42 -24.75 -10.20 -7.30
C VAL A 42 -24.05 -9.69 -6.03
N PRO A 43 -23.02 -10.37 -5.50
CA PRO A 43 -22.26 -9.84 -4.37
C PRO A 43 -21.54 -8.53 -4.77
N PRO A 44 -21.40 -7.56 -3.85
CA PRO A 44 -20.60 -6.37 -4.13
C PRO A 44 -19.14 -6.78 -4.36
N PRO A 45 -18.41 -6.18 -5.33
CA PRO A 45 -16.99 -6.43 -5.51
C PRO A 45 -16.24 -6.12 -4.20
N VAL A 46 -15.56 -7.13 -3.66
CA VAL A 46 -14.92 -7.04 -2.35
C VAL A 46 -13.60 -6.27 -2.47
N TYR A 47 -13.71 -4.95 -2.44
CA TYR A 47 -12.56 -4.05 -2.36
C TYR A 47 -11.90 -4.15 -0.98
N TYR A 48 -11.14 -5.22 -0.76
CA TYR A 48 -10.25 -5.36 0.40
C TYR A 48 -9.28 -4.19 0.43
N THR A 49 -9.49 -3.31 1.41
CA THR A 49 -8.54 -2.24 1.72
C THR A 49 -7.59 -2.76 2.79
N PRO A 50 -6.26 -2.74 2.55
CA PRO A 50 -5.31 -3.31 3.50
C PRO A 50 -5.38 -2.56 4.85
N PRO A 51 -5.37 -3.26 5.99
CA PRO A 51 -5.60 -2.66 7.29
C PRO A 51 -4.50 -1.63 7.63
N SER A 52 -4.90 -0.36 7.78
CA SER A 52 -3.98 0.74 8.01
C SER A 52 -3.45 0.76 9.44
N TYR A 53 -2.37 0.02 9.69
CA TYR A 53 -1.69 -0.01 10.99
C TYR A 53 -1.03 1.35 11.32
N THR A 54 -1.75 2.19 12.05
CA THR A 54 -1.18 3.37 12.71
C THR A 54 -0.23 2.92 13.82
N VAL A 55 1.07 2.99 13.57
CA VAL A 55 2.09 2.82 14.63
C VAL A 55 2.05 4.03 15.54
N ASP A 56 1.63 3.84 16.79
CA ASP A 56 1.83 4.85 17.84
C ASP A 56 3.31 4.91 18.23
N LEU A 57 3.88 6.11 18.31
CA LEU A 57 5.29 6.31 18.63
C LEU A 57 5.47 6.28 20.15
N VAL A 58 5.55 5.06 20.70
CA VAL A 58 5.75 4.79 22.12
C VAL A 58 6.86 5.69 22.68
N THR A 59 6.51 6.44 23.72
CA THR A 59 7.36 7.47 24.32
C THR A 59 8.52 6.87 25.13
N LEU A 60 9.53 7.71 25.38
CA LEU A 60 10.85 7.29 25.87
C LEU A 60 10.80 6.50 27.19
N VAL A 61 11.54 5.38 27.18
CA VAL A 61 11.70 4.43 28.30
C VAL A 61 12.04 5.14 29.61
N HIS A 62 11.16 4.95 30.60
CA HIS A 62 11.47 5.19 32.01
C HIS A 62 11.74 3.84 32.70
N PRO A 63 13.00 3.50 33.05
CA PRO A 63 13.31 2.25 33.73
C PRO A 63 12.91 2.33 35.22
N LYS A 64 11.79 1.71 35.60
CA LYS A 64 11.48 1.44 37.01
C LYS A 64 12.43 0.35 37.55
N PRO A 65 13.02 0.51 38.75
CA PRO A 65 13.91 -0.49 39.32
C PRO A 65 13.14 -1.74 39.76
N VAL A 66 13.63 -2.92 39.37
CA VAL A 66 13.05 -4.21 39.72
C VAL A 66 13.68 -4.76 41.01
N PRO A 67 12.90 -5.22 42.02
CA PRO A 67 13.44 -5.86 43.22
C PRO A 67 14.17 -7.18 42.91
N LYS A 68 15.22 -7.50 43.68
CA LYS A 68 16.01 -8.73 43.52
C LYS A 68 15.19 -9.99 43.85
N PRO A 69 15.14 -11.01 42.97
CA PRO A 69 14.78 -12.37 43.36
C PRO A 69 15.84 -12.98 44.30
N ALA A 70 15.40 -13.76 45.28
CA ALA A 70 16.28 -14.44 46.23
C ALA A 70 16.92 -15.73 45.65
N LYS A 71 18.11 -16.09 46.14
CA LYS A 71 18.75 -17.38 45.81
C LYS A 71 18.02 -18.55 46.48
N LYS A 72 17.84 -19.65 45.74
CA LYS A 72 17.93 -21.01 46.27
C LYS A 72 18.86 -21.82 45.36
N ALA A 73 19.56 -22.83 45.91
CA ALA A 73 20.65 -23.51 45.22
C ALA A 73 20.73 -25.02 45.54
N ALA A 74 20.69 -25.84 44.48
CA ALA A 74 21.25 -27.19 44.34
C ALA A 74 21.22 -27.49 42.81
N ALA A 75 22.28 -27.84 42.08
CA ALA A 75 23.27 -28.92 42.23
C ALA A 75 22.66 -30.30 41.92
N LYS A 76 23.24 -31.18 41.07
CA LYS A 76 24.65 -31.36 40.64
C LYS A 76 24.76 -31.96 39.20
N LYS A 77 25.90 -31.70 38.49
CA LYS A 77 26.70 -32.59 37.57
C LYS A 77 25.97 -33.36 36.43
N ALA A 78 26.52 -33.74 35.26
CA ALA A 78 27.83 -33.73 34.55
C ALA A 78 27.57 -34.10 33.05
N VAL A 79 28.44 -34.21 32.02
CA VAL A 79 29.91 -34.10 31.71
C VAL A 79 30.07 -33.56 30.23
N PRO A 80 31.28 -33.31 29.67
CA PRO A 80 31.48 -32.59 28.39
C PRO A 80 31.86 -33.49 27.18
N PRO A 81 32.20 -32.93 25.99
CA PRO A 81 33.63 -32.73 25.67
C PRO A 81 34.03 -31.55 24.74
N LYS A 82 35.31 -31.10 24.85
CA LYS A 82 36.22 -30.49 23.82
C LYS A 82 35.77 -29.19 23.09
N ALA A 83 36.47 -28.04 23.21
CA ALA A 83 37.74 -27.63 22.58
C ALA A 83 37.62 -27.31 21.06
N LYS A 84 38.23 -26.26 20.46
CA LYS A 84 39.51 -25.54 20.76
C LYS A 84 39.49 -24.05 20.28
N LYS A 85 40.59 -23.31 20.51
CA LYS A 85 40.78 -21.86 20.29
C LYS A 85 40.95 -21.42 18.83
N ALA A 86 40.50 -20.19 18.50
CA ALA A 86 41.11 -19.28 17.50
C ALA A 86 41.06 -17.84 18.07
N LYS A 87 42.14 -17.33 18.67
CA LYS A 87 43.16 -16.46 18.05
C LYS A 87 42.59 -15.35 17.16
N ALA A 88 42.69 -14.10 17.63
CA ALA A 88 42.44 -12.90 16.85
C ALA A 88 43.57 -12.65 15.83
N ILE A 89 43.24 -11.94 14.74
CA ILE A 89 44.20 -11.43 13.76
C ILE A 89 44.32 -9.92 13.97
N SER A 90 45.55 -9.45 14.22
CA SER A 90 45.90 -8.04 14.34
C SER A 90 46.21 -7.43 12.97
N LEU A 91 45.76 -6.20 12.72
CA LEU A 91 46.22 -5.42 11.56
C LEU A 91 47.71 -5.08 11.70
N PRO A 92 48.53 -5.24 10.64
CA PRO A 92 49.88 -4.68 10.60
C PRO A 92 49.84 -3.20 10.17
N ASP A 93 50.43 -2.32 10.98
CA ASP A 93 50.83 -0.96 10.58
C ASP A 93 52.34 -0.93 10.26
N ARG A 94 52.78 0.14 9.57
CA ARG A 94 54.16 0.69 9.45
C ARG A 94 54.94 0.45 8.14
N ASN A 95 54.85 1.44 7.25
CA ASN A 95 55.92 2.44 7.01
C ASN A 95 55.30 3.63 6.25
N LYS A 96 55.51 4.91 6.56
CA LYS A 96 56.73 5.70 6.86
C LYS A 96 57.76 5.73 5.72
N THR A 97 57.62 6.77 4.88
CA THR A 97 58.75 7.47 4.26
C THR A 97 58.76 8.91 4.80
N LYS A 98 59.92 9.44 5.20
CA LYS A 98 60.13 10.84 5.59
C LYS A 98 61.25 11.42 4.73
N THR A 99 61.03 12.58 4.13
CA THR A 99 62.10 13.44 3.57
C THR A 99 61.71 14.92 3.65
N GLY A 100 62.73 15.78 3.76
CA GLY A 100 62.67 17.17 4.25
C GLY A 100 63.58 17.31 5.49
N PRO A 101 63.90 18.52 6.00
CA PRO A 101 63.41 19.88 5.67
C PRO A 101 64.62 20.71 5.14
N PRO A 102 65.00 21.95 5.57
CA PRO A 102 64.34 23.10 6.24
C PRO A 102 64.62 24.47 5.50
N PRO A 103 64.54 25.66 6.14
CA PRO A 103 63.38 26.28 6.80
C PRO A 103 63.10 27.74 6.32
N GLU A 104 62.21 28.42 7.06
CA GLU A 104 62.30 29.85 7.40
C GLU A 104 61.92 30.94 6.37
N LYS A 105 60.71 31.52 6.58
CA LYS A 105 60.60 32.94 6.98
C LYS A 105 59.25 33.29 7.61
N ALA A 106 59.28 34.31 8.47
CA ALA A 106 58.14 35.15 8.88
C ALA A 106 56.92 34.47 9.56
N ALA A 107 57.14 33.82 10.70
CA ALA A 107 56.11 33.79 11.75
C ALA A 107 55.87 35.22 12.29
N LYS A 108 54.97 36.00 11.67
CA LYS A 108 54.60 37.35 12.15
C LYS A 108 53.09 37.55 12.24
N LYS A 109 52.62 37.70 13.48
CA LYS A 109 51.37 38.33 13.94
C LYS A 109 50.26 38.56 12.89
N VAL A 110 49.33 37.61 12.79
CA VAL A 110 47.93 37.94 13.07
C VAL A 110 47.36 36.88 14.01
N ALA A 111 47.40 37.17 15.31
CA ALA A 111 46.48 36.52 16.23
C ALA A 111 45.08 36.93 15.78
N LYS A 112 44.35 36.03 15.10
CA LYS A 112 42.95 36.26 14.71
C LYS A 112 42.11 36.36 15.97
N LYS A 113 42.07 37.58 16.52
CA LYS A 113 41.24 38.02 17.64
C LYS A 113 39.87 37.41 17.41
N LYS A 114 39.47 36.47 18.28
CA LYS A 114 38.17 35.82 18.20
C LYS A 114 37.15 36.92 18.41
N VAL A 115 36.66 37.50 17.30
CA VAL A 115 35.59 38.47 17.31
C VAL A 115 34.35 37.68 17.70
N VAL A 116 34.18 37.53 19.02
CA VAL A 116 32.87 37.47 19.63
C VAL A 116 32.09 38.56 18.92
N PRO A 117 31.05 38.22 18.12
CA PRO A 117 30.28 39.25 17.44
C PRO A 117 29.78 40.14 18.56
N LYS A 118 30.22 41.42 18.57
CA LYS A 118 29.74 42.38 19.56
C LYS A 118 28.22 42.34 19.43
N LYS A 119 27.56 41.78 20.45
CA LYS A 119 26.11 41.93 20.61
C LYS A 119 25.89 43.44 20.43
N PRO A 120 25.13 43.88 19.42
CA PRO A 120 24.93 45.32 19.25
C PRO A 120 24.42 45.86 20.59
N PRO A 121 24.88 47.04 21.04
CA PRO A 121 24.28 47.66 22.22
C PRO A 121 22.76 47.66 22.01
N PRO A 122 21.95 47.35 23.04
CA PRO A 122 20.52 47.18 22.87
C PRO A 122 19.95 48.47 22.28
N LYS A 123 19.70 48.46 20.98
CA LYS A 123 18.94 49.51 20.33
C LYS A 123 17.58 49.49 21.02
N ALA A 124 17.08 50.67 21.37
CA ALA A 124 15.68 50.83 21.71
C ALA A 124 14.87 50.60 20.42
N TYR A 125 14.68 49.33 20.05
CA TYR A 125 13.84 48.91 18.95
C TYR A 125 12.46 49.49 19.20
N SER A 126 11.95 50.28 18.25
CA SER A 126 10.57 50.75 18.36
C SER A 126 9.63 49.56 18.39
N GLU A 127 8.54 49.66 19.13
CA GLU A 127 7.54 48.58 19.28
C GLU A 127 7.09 48.05 17.90
N LYS A 128 6.91 48.96 16.93
CA LYS A 128 6.61 48.68 15.52
C LYS A 128 7.69 47.86 14.80
N GLU A 129 8.97 48.05 15.14
CA GLU A 129 10.10 47.27 14.58
C GLU A 129 10.18 45.86 15.19
N ILE A 130 9.80 45.72 16.47
CA ILE A 130 9.65 44.42 17.15
C ILE A 130 8.48 43.64 16.53
N ASP A 131 7.30 44.26 16.43
CA ASP A 131 6.09 43.64 15.87
C ASP A 131 6.27 43.21 14.41
N SER A 132 6.83 44.08 13.56
CA SER A 132 7.11 43.73 12.16
C SER A 132 8.18 42.64 12.05
N SER A 133 9.15 42.58 12.95
CA SER A 133 10.12 41.47 13.02
C SER A 133 9.44 40.15 13.42
N ILE A 134 8.54 40.18 14.41
CA ILE A 134 7.75 39.02 14.85
C ILE A 134 6.79 38.56 13.74
N ALA A 135 6.12 39.46 13.05
CA ALA A 135 5.25 39.16 11.91
C ALA A 135 6.03 38.52 10.75
N ASN A 136 7.20 39.06 10.42
CA ASN A 136 8.09 38.48 9.41
C ASN A 136 8.60 37.08 9.82
N LEU A 137 8.93 36.87 11.09
CA LEU A 137 9.33 35.56 11.61
C LEU A 137 8.17 34.55 11.54
N LYS A 138 6.97 34.92 12.00
CA LYS A 138 5.74 34.12 11.88
C LYS A 138 5.48 33.74 10.41
N LYS A 139 5.58 34.69 9.48
CA LYS A 139 5.41 34.46 8.03
C LYS A 139 6.46 33.50 7.46
N ARG A 140 7.74 33.63 7.84
CA ARG A 140 8.83 32.72 7.44
C ARG A 140 8.64 31.30 8.00
N VAL A 141 8.24 31.15 9.26
CA VAL A 141 7.95 29.84 9.88
C VAL A 141 6.74 29.17 9.23
N ALA A 142 5.68 29.92 8.94
CA ALA A 142 4.50 29.42 8.22
C ALA A 142 4.86 28.97 6.79
N ALA A 143 5.63 29.78 6.05
CA ALA A 143 6.10 29.44 4.71
C ALA A 143 6.98 28.18 4.69
N LYS A 144 7.91 28.05 5.66
CA LYS A 144 8.75 26.85 5.80
C LYS A 144 7.90 25.60 6.09
N ARG A 145 6.97 25.67 7.06
CA ARG A 145 6.05 24.56 7.38
C ARG A 145 5.16 24.17 6.18
N LEU A 146 4.73 25.14 5.37
CA LEU A 146 3.97 24.88 4.14
C LEU A 146 4.83 24.18 3.08
N ALA A 147 6.09 24.61 2.89
CA ALA A 147 7.03 23.97 1.97
C ALA A 147 7.37 22.53 2.41
N GLU A 148 7.62 22.31 3.70
CA GLU A 148 7.86 20.97 4.28
C GLU A 148 6.65 20.04 4.10
N ARG A 149 5.43 20.53 4.37
CA ARG A 149 4.19 19.77 4.10
C ARG A 149 4.01 19.44 2.62
N LYS A 150 4.27 20.38 1.71
CA LYS A 150 4.22 20.14 0.26
C LYS A 150 5.27 19.12 -0.20
N ALA A 151 6.50 19.20 0.33
CA ALA A 151 7.56 18.25 0.01
C ALA A 151 7.26 16.83 0.53
N LEU A 152 6.69 16.71 1.74
CA LEU A 152 6.27 15.42 2.30
C LEU A 152 5.11 14.81 1.48
N ALA A 153 4.10 15.62 1.12
CA ALA A 153 3.00 15.17 0.26
C ALA A 153 3.47 14.75 -1.14
N ALA A 154 4.44 15.46 -1.73
CA ALA A 154 5.04 15.09 -3.00
C ALA A 154 5.80 13.75 -2.90
N ARG A 155 6.61 13.55 -1.85
CA ARG A 155 7.29 12.28 -1.59
C ARG A 155 6.30 11.13 -1.41
N SER A 156 5.26 11.32 -0.61
CA SER A 156 4.20 10.32 -0.36
C SER A 156 3.48 9.90 -1.65
N ARG A 157 3.22 10.83 -2.57
CA ARG A 157 2.64 10.52 -3.89
C ARG A 157 3.60 9.71 -4.76
N ILE A 158 4.90 10.03 -4.74
CA ILE A 158 5.92 9.28 -5.50
C ILE A 158 6.06 7.86 -4.95
N THR A 159 6.12 7.68 -3.63
CA THR A 159 6.20 6.34 -3.02
C THR A 159 4.93 5.51 -3.26
N SER A 160 3.75 6.13 -3.18
CA SER A 160 2.48 5.47 -3.50
C SER A 160 2.44 4.97 -4.96
N ARG A 161 2.78 5.82 -5.93
CA ARG A 161 2.83 5.43 -7.35
C ARG A 161 3.91 4.38 -7.64
N LEU A 162 5.05 4.42 -6.94
CA LEU A 162 6.07 3.39 -7.08
C LEU A 162 5.59 2.03 -6.54
N MET A 163 4.85 2.02 -5.42
CA MET A 163 4.24 0.80 -4.90
C MET A 163 3.15 0.25 -5.84
N GLU A 164 2.28 1.10 -6.38
CA GLU A 164 1.29 0.73 -7.40
C GLU A 164 1.92 0.02 -8.61
N ILE A 165 3.01 0.59 -9.16
CA ILE A 165 3.76 -0.01 -10.28
C ILE A 165 4.36 -1.36 -9.88
N ARG A 166 4.92 -1.49 -8.66
CA ARG A 166 5.51 -2.74 -8.18
C ARG A 166 4.46 -3.82 -7.90
N PHE A 167 3.31 -3.47 -7.35
CA PHE A 167 2.19 -4.40 -7.18
C PHE A 167 1.61 -4.85 -8.52
N LYS A 168 1.49 -3.96 -9.52
CA LYS A 168 1.06 -4.36 -10.87
C LYS A 168 2.04 -5.33 -11.53
N ALA A 169 3.34 -5.04 -11.47
CA ALA A 169 4.37 -5.95 -12.00
C ALA A 169 4.36 -7.31 -11.27
N TYR A 170 4.15 -7.29 -9.96
CA TYR A 170 4.02 -8.50 -9.13
C TYR A 170 2.78 -9.34 -9.48
N TYR A 171 1.62 -8.71 -9.66
CA TYR A 171 0.39 -9.39 -10.11
C TYR A 171 0.61 -10.11 -11.45
N ASN A 172 1.16 -9.41 -12.45
CA ASN A 172 1.54 -10.02 -13.72
C ASN A 172 2.50 -11.21 -13.52
N THR A 173 3.53 -11.06 -12.66
CA THR A 173 4.51 -12.14 -12.42
C THR A 173 3.87 -13.38 -11.79
N ILE A 174 2.94 -13.19 -10.84
CA ILE A 174 2.13 -14.30 -10.28
C ILE A 174 1.27 -14.94 -11.36
N TRP A 175 0.63 -14.12 -12.20
CA TRP A 175 -0.28 -14.60 -13.24
C TRP A 175 0.41 -15.47 -14.27
N GLU A 176 1.57 -15.07 -14.81
CA GLU A 176 2.31 -15.90 -15.77
C GLU A 176 2.71 -17.26 -15.15
N ILE A 177 3.20 -17.28 -13.90
CA ILE A 177 3.56 -18.53 -13.20
C ILE A 177 2.35 -19.46 -13.02
N ILE A 178 1.20 -18.90 -12.66
CA ILE A 178 -0.03 -19.66 -12.47
C ILE A 178 -0.60 -20.14 -13.81
N LYS A 179 -0.53 -19.33 -14.87
CA LYS A 179 -0.88 -19.73 -16.24
C LYS A 179 -0.01 -20.89 -16.71
N ASP A 180 1.32 -20.80 -16.55
CA ASP A 180 2.26 -21.86 -16.92
C ASP A 180 1.99 -23.19 -16.17
N ALA A 181 1.46 -23.11 -14.94
CA ALA A 181 1.07 -24.28 -14.15
C ALA A 181 -0.35 -24.81 -14.45
N TRP A 182 -1.17 -24.04 -15.17
CA TRP A 182 -2.59 -24.32 -15.40
C TRP A 182 -2.81 -25.29 -16.55
N VAL A 183 -3.45 -26.41 -16.24
CA VAL A 183 -3.82 -27.43 -17.23
C VAL A 183 -5.29 -27.78 -17.03
N ILE A 184 -6.11 -27.44 -18.01
CA ILE A 184 -7.51 -27.88 -18.09
C ILE A 184 -7.51 -29.35 -18.53
N PRO A 185 -8.17 -30.28 -17.80
CA PRO A 185 -8.22 -31.68 -18.20
C PRO A 185 -8.96 -31.90 -19.53
N GLU A 186 -8.53 -32.91 -20.29
CA GLU A 186 -9.25 -33.37 -21.48
C GLU A 186 -10.68 -33.82 -21.12
N GLY A 187 -11.62 -33.61 -22.04
CA GLY A 187 -13.04 -33.95 -21.85
C GLY A 187 -13.86 -32.94 -21.03
N VAL A 188 -13.26 -31.91 -20.43
CA VAL A 188 -14.01 -30.81 -19.79
C VAL A 188 -14.77 -30.02 -20.86
N ASN A 189 -16.07 -29.77 -20.64
CA ASN A 189 -16.92 -29.00 -21.55
C ASN A 189 -16.62 -27.49 -21.41
N VAL A 190 -15.51 -27.06 -21.99
CA VAL A 190 -15.07 -25.66 -22.02
C VAL A 190 -15.95 -24.87 -22.97
N ARG A 191 -16.71 -23.91 -22.43
CA ARG A 191 -17.55 -22.98 -23.19
C ARG A 191 -16.98 -21.56 -23.06
N ARG A 192 -17.17 -20.74 -24.10
CA ARG A 192 -16.89 -19.30 -24.02
C ARG A 192 -17.77 -18.66 -22.93
N GLY A 193 -17.18 -17.74 -22.17
CA GLY A 193 -17.84 -17.12 -21.01
C GLY A 193 -17.85 -17.96 -19.73
N LEU A 194 -17.09 -19.06 -19.65
CA LEU A 194 -16.70 -19.61 -18.35
C LEU A 194 -15.71 -18.65 -17.68
N GLU A 195 -15.94 -18.34 -16.41
CA GLU A 195 -15.11 -17.48 -15.58
C GLU A 195 -15.10 -18.03 -14.15
N THR A 196 -13.92 -18.30 -13.60
CA THR A 196 -13.75 -18.57 -12.16
C THR A 196 -12.95 -17.42 -11.56
N VAL A 197 -13.35 -16.91 -10.39
CA VAL A 197 -12.56 -15.96 -9.61
C VAL A 197 -12.18 -16.62 -8.29
N ILE A 198 -10.89 -16.63 -7.99
CA ILE A 198 -10.31 -17.26 -6.80
C ILE A 198 -9.51 -16.21 -6.03
N GLY A 199 -9.93 -15.93 -4.80
CA GLY A 199 -9.18 -15.14 -3.84
C GLY A 199 -8.12 -16.02 -3.17
N LEU A 200 -6.89 -15.53 -3.07
CA LEU A 200 -5.80 -16.25 -2.42
C LEU A 200 -4.92 -15.32 -1.58
N THR A 201 -4.55 -15.79 -0.38
CA THR A 201 -3.68 -15.02 0.52
C THR A 201 -2.23 -15.47 0.36
N VAL A 202 -1.36 -14.59 -0.13
CA VAL A 202 0.09 -14.83 -0.26
C VAL A 202 0.83 -14.25 0.94
N ALA A 203 1.71 -15.03 1.58
CA ALA A 203 2.61 -14.55 2.64
C ALA A 203 3.80 -13.75 2.07
N LYS A 204 4.51 -12.99 2.92
CA LYS A 204 5.71 -12.22 2.52
C LYS A 204 6.83 -13.06 1.90
N ASP A 205 6.89 -14.34 2.24
CA ASP A 205 7.83 -15.33 1.70
C ASP A 205 7.32 -16.07 0.44
N GLY A 206 6.17 -15.65 -0.11
CA GLY A 206 5.58 -16.21 -1.34
C GLY A 206 4.68 -17.43 -1.13
N ARG A 207 4.61 -18.00 0.08
CA ARG A 207 3.73 -19.16 0.34
C ARG A 207 2.26 -18.75 0.29
N VAL A 208 1.45 -19.52 -0.43
CA VAL A 208 -0.02 -19.41 -0.37
C VAL A 208 -0.51 -19.91 0.99
N LEU A 209 -1.38 -19.14 1.66
CA LEU A 209 -1.92 -19.42 2.99
C LEU A 209 -3.39 -19.86 2.96
N SER A 210 -4.18 -19.33 2.01
CA SER A 210 -5.56 -19.74 1.73
C SER A 210 -5.86 -19.62 0.23
N ILE A 211 -6.83 -20.40 -0.23
CA ILE A 211 -7.37 -20.41 -1.60
C ILE A 211 -8.89 -20.55 -1.45
N GLU A 212 -9.66 -19.57 -1.90
CA GLU A 212 -11.11 -19.50 -1.74
C GLU A 212 -11.77 -19.09 -3.06
N ILE A 213 -12.81 -19.80 -3.51
CA ILE A 213 -13.55 -19.44 -4.72
C ILE A 213 -14.48 -18.26 -4.40
N GLU A 214 -14.18 -17.07 -4.95
CA GLU A 214 -15.05 -15.89 -4.87
C GLU A 214 -16.24 -16.02 -5.83
N ASN A 215 -16.01 -16.60 -7.02
CA ASN A 215 -17.02 -16.85 -8.04
C ASN A 215 -16.73 -18.16 -8.79
N SER A 216 -17.69 -19.08 -8.79
CA SER A 216 -17.59 -20.37 -9.50
C SER A 216 -18.03 -20.23 -10.96
N SER A 217 -17.37 -20.95 -11.86
CA SER A 217 -17.79 -21.00 -13.27
C SER A 217 -19.04 -21.86 -13.52
N GLY A 218 -19.53 -22.58 -12.49
CA GLY A 218 -20.55 -23.62 -12.63
C GLY A 218 -20.05 -24.89 -13.32
N ASN A 219 -18.73 -25.09 -13.38
CA ASN A 219 -18.06 -26.22 -14.00
C ASN A 219 -16.92 -26.70 -13.08
N ASP A 220 -17.25 -27.55 -12.11
CA ASP A 220 -16.31 -27.98 -11.06
C ASP A 220 -14.97 -28.51 -11.60
N PRO A 221 -14.90 -29.31 -12.69
CA PRO A 221 -13.63 -29.69 -13.31
C PRO A 221 -12.73 -28.53 -13.75
N PHE A 222 -13.32 -27.40 -14.18
CA PHE A 222 -12.62 -26.17 -14.55
C PHE A 222 -12.19 -25.38 -13.30
N ASP A 223 -13.09 -25.14 -12.34
CA ASP A 223 -12.75 -24.48 -11.07
C ASP A 223 -11.62 -25.20 -10.32
N GLN A 224 -11.70 -26.54 -10.27
CA GLN A 224 -10.67 -27.40 -9.68
C GLN A 224 -9.37 -27.41 -10.50
N SER A 225 -9.39 -27.09 -11.80
CA SER A 225 -8.17 -26.91 -12.59
C SER A 225 -7.42 -25.64 -12.22
N ALA A 226 -8.15 -24.56 -11.91
CA ALA A 226 -7.60 -23.29 -11.45
C ALA A 226 -7.03 -23.38 -10.04
N ILE A 227 -7.73 -24.06 -9.10
CA ILE A 227 -7.18 -24.37 -7.76
C ILE A 227 -5.85 -25.12 -7.88
N ARG A 228 -5.81 -26.22 -8.66
CA ARG A 228 -4.58 -27.00 -8.86
C ARG A 228 -3.45 -26.20 -9.50
N ALA A 229 -3.74 -25.17 -10.30
CA ALA A 229 -2.72 -24.28 -10.85
C ALA A 229 -2.07 -23.42 -9.76
N ILE A 230 -2.88 -22.84 -8.86
CA ILE A 230 -2.42 -22.05 -7.71
C ILE A 230 -1.61 -22.94 -6.75
N GLU A 231 -2.10 -24.15 -6.43
CA GLU A 231 -1.41 -25.10 -5.55
C GLU A 231 -0.01 -25.48 -6.09
N LYS A 232 0.08 -25.84 -7.38
CA LYS A 232 1.36 -26.14 -8.05
C LYS A 232 2.32 -24.95 -8.08
N SER A 233 1.79 -23.73 -8.09
CA SER A 233 2.56 -22.48 -8.16
C SER A 233 3.09 -22.01 -6.80
N SER A 234 2.79 -22.71 -5.71
CA SER A 234 3.26 -22.37 -4.37
C SER A 234 4.67 -22.93 -4.12
N PRO A 235 5.66 -22.13 -3.67
CA PRO A 235 5.58 -20.71 -3.35
C PRO A 235 5.69 -19.80 -4.59
N LEU A 236 4.86 -18.76 -4.59
CA LEU A 236 4.91 -17.64 -5.53
C LEU A 236 6.13 -16.73 -5.23
N PRO A 237 6.42 -15.70 -6.06
CA PRO A 237 7.44 -14.71 -5.73
C PRO A 237 7.15 -13.99 -4.39
N PRO A 238 8.18 -13.47 -3.69
CA PRO A 238 7.99 -12.75 -2.43
C PRO A 238 7.33 -11.38 -2.63
N LEU A 239 6.55 -10.92 -1.64
CA LEU A 239 5.80 -9.66 -1.74
C LEU A 239 6.71 -8.44 -1.98
N PRO A 240 6.30 -7.49 -2.85
CA PRO A 240 7.09 -6.28 -3.11
C PRO A 240 7.02 -5.27 -1.96
N GLY A 241 5.98 -5.34 -1.11
CA GLY A 241 5.77 -4.47 0.04
C GLY A 241 6.28 -5.05 1.35
N ASP A 242 6.13 -4.27 2.43
CA ASP A 242 6.58 -4.69 3.76
C ASP A 242 5.55 -5.52 4.55
N GLU A 243 4.34 -5.65 4.03
CA GLU A 243 3.19 -6.36 4.60
C GLU A 243 3.49 -7.86 4.84
N LYS A 244 2.83 -8.44 5.84
CA LYS A 244 3.04 -9.85 6.24
C LYS A 244 2.42 -10.84 5.25
N SER A 245 1.32 -10.43 4.65
CA SER A 245 0.54 -11.16 3.66
C SER A 245 -0.25 -10.16 2.82
N MET A 246 -0.61 -10.56 1.60
CA MET A 246 -1.44 -9.80 0.67
C MET A 246 -2.50 -10.75 0.10
N GLU A 247 -3.73 -10.25 -0.04
CA GLU A 247 -4.83 -10.95 -0.67
C GLU A 247 -4.91 -10.58 -2.16
N VAL A 248 -5.10 -11.58 -3.02
CA VAL A 248 -5.06 -11.42 -4.48
C VAL A 248 -6.21 -12.21 -5.10
N GLY A 249 -7.15 -11.52 -5.75
CA GLY A 249 -8.14 -12.14 -6.62
C GLY A 249 -7.53 -12.45 -8.00
N ILE A 250 -7.56 -13.71 -8.41
CA ILE A 250 -7.17 -14.15 -9.76
C ILE A 250 -8.41 -14.66 -10.49
N ARG A 251 -8.63 -14.12 -11.69
CA ARG A 251 -9.64 -14.60 -12.62
C ARG A 251 -9.02 -15.60 -13.59
N PHE A 252 -9.76 -16.67 -13.87
CA PHE A 252 -9.43 -17.71 -14.83
C PHE A 252 -10.52 -17.74 -15.90
N THR A 253 -10.18 -17.41 -17.15
CA THR A 253 -11.03 -17.68 -18.32
C THR A 253 -10.33 -18.66 -19.28
N PRO A 254 -11.06 -19.56 -19.97
CA PRO A 254 -10.42 -20.54 -20.84
C PRO A 254 -9.66 -19.92 -22.02
N GLU A 255 -10.05 -18.70 -22.42
CA GLU A 255 -9.42 -17.93 -23.50
C GLU A 255 -8.00 -17.47 -23.10
N GLU A 256 -7.71 -17.40 -21.80
CA GLU A 256 -6.38 -17.10 -21.25
C GLU A 256 -5.53 -18.37 -21.01
N SER A 257 -6.09 -19.59 -21.19
CA SER A 257 -5.38 -20.88 -20.99
C SER A 257 -4.64 -21.43 -22.22
N GLN A 258 -4.66 -20.67 -23.34
CA GLN A 258 -4.02 -21.02 -24.62
C GLN A 258 -2.84 -20.09 -24.95
#